data_AF-A0A9W6RNU8-F1
#
_entry.id   AF-A0A9W6RNU8-F1
#
_cell.length_a   1.000
_cell.length_b   1.000
_cell.length_c   1.000
_cell.angle_alpha   90.00
_cell.angle_beta   90.00
_cell.angle_gamma   90.00
#
_symmetry.space_group_name_H-M   'P 1'
#
loop_
_entity.id
_entity.type
_entity.pdbx_description
1 polymer ?
#
loop_
_entity_poly.entity_id
_entity_poly.type
_entity_poly.pdbx_seq_one_letter_code
_entity_poly.pdbx_strand_id
1 'polypeptide(L)'
;MSETEVIAMTNVIPLRPVRRPRRPAARPGLVPVSVEWDEGRGLYVTACARCCESATLHHLADADTWAETHHCDPELAALLAVVLDQVAA
;
A
#
# COMPACT_ATOMS: atom_id res chain seq x y z
N MET A 1 -18.23 26.30 46.10
CA MET A 1 -19.08 25.74 45.03
C MET A 1 -18.17 25.48 43.86
N SER A 2 -17.79 24.21 43.65
CA SER A 2 -16.81 23.82 42.63
C SER A 2 -17.57 23.31 41.42
N GLU A 3 -17.51 24.03 40.30
CA GLU A 3 -18.08 23.57 39.04
C GLU A 3 -17.17 22.49 38.45
N THR A 4 -17.68 21.26 38.36
CA THR A 4 -17.07 20.19 37.58
C THR A 4 -17.39 20.41 36.11
N GLU A 5 -16.39 20.83 35.35
CA GLU A 5 -16.43 20.89 33.90
C GLU A 5 -16.30 19.47 33.33
N VAL A 6 -17.36 18.98 32.69
CA VAL A 6 -17.38 17.69 32.01
C VAL A 6 -16.84 17.89 30.60
N ILE A 7 -15.59 17.53 30.38
CA ILE A 7 -14.97 17.52 29.05
C ILE A 7 -15.61 16.38 28.25
N ALA A 8 -16.55 16.73 27.37
CA ALA A 8 -17.18 15.80 26.44
C ALA A 8 -16.13 15.28 25.45
N MET A 9 -15.62 14.07 25.69
CA MET A 9 -14.71 13.38 24.79
C MET A 9 -15.50 12.80 23.61
N THR A 10 -15.85 13.64 22.66
CA THR A 10 -16.53 13.23 21.42
C THR A 10 -15.66 13.63 20.23
N ASN A 11 -15.11 12.63 19.55
CA ASN A 11 -15.11 12.47 18.09
C ASN A 11 -14.30 11.22 17.74
N VAL A 12 -14.91 10.04 17.92
CA VAL A 12 -14.42 8.83 17.25
C VAL A 12 -14.77 9.00 15.77
N ILE A 13 -13.79 9.42 14.96
CA ILE A 13 -13.94 9.48 13.51
C ILE A 13 -13.98 8.04 13.02
N PRO A 14 -15.09 7.53 12.47
CA PRO A 14 -15.10 6.20 11.89
C PRO A 14 -14.12 6.20 10.71
N LEU A 15 -13.07 5.39 10.81
CA LEU A 15 -12.17 5.11 9.69
C LEU A 15 -13.04 4.55 8.57
N ARG A 16 -13.33 5.38 7.55
CA ARG A 16 -13.97 4.90 6.32
C ARG A 16 -13.09 3.76 5.81
N PRO A 17 -13.65 2.61 5.41
CA PRO A 17 -12.87 1.59 4.74
C PRO A 17 -12.24 2.26 3.52
N VAL A 18 -10.92 2.37 3.51
CA VAL A 18 -10.15 2.81 2.36
C VAL A 18 -10.58 1.88 1.24
N ARG A 19 -11.37 2.41 0.29
CA ARG A 19 -11.69 1.68 -0.93
C ARG A 19 -10.34 1.41 -1.56
N ARG A 20 -9.87 0.16 -1.48
CA ARG A 20 -8.67 -0.26 -2.22
C ARG A 20 -8.87 0.24 -3.65
N PRO A 21 -7.92 1.00 -4.22
CA PRO A 21 -8.00 1.38 -5.61
C PRO A 21 -8.30 0.12 -6.43
N ARG A 22 -9.35 0.15 -7.26
CA ARG A 22 -9.55 -0.89 -8.26
C ARG A 22 -8.25 -0.95 -9.05
N ARG A 23 -7.57 -2.09 -8.98
CA ARG A 23 -6.34 -2.39 -9.71
C ARG A 23 -6.57 -2.00 -11.17
N PRO A 24 -5.87 -0.99 -11.71
CA PRO A 24 -5.94 -0.71 -13.14
C PRO A 24 -5.51 -1.98 -13.86
N ALA A 25 -6.28 -2.40 -14.87
CA ALA A 25 -5.92 -3.52 -15.72
C ALA A 25 -4.47 -3.33 -16.21
N ALA A 26 -3.64 -4.35 -16.01
CA ALA A 26 -2.21 -4.28 -16.27
C ALA A 26 -1.94 -3.80 -17.71
N ARG A 27 -1.43 -2.58 -17.84
CA ARG A 27 -0.89 -2.10 -19.11
C ARG A 27 0.48 -2.77 -19.28
N PRO A 28 0.73 -3.57 -20.34
CA PRO A 28 2.01 -4.23 -20.52
C PRO A 28 3.07 -3.16 -20.76
N GLY A 29 4.02 -3.00 -19.83
CA GLY A 29 5.17 -2.11 -19.98
C GLY A 29 5.42 -1.11 -18.84
N LEU A 30 4.55 -1.01 -17.83
CA LEU A 30 4.84 -0.24 -16.61
C LEU A 30 5.63 -1.10 -15.62
N VAL A 31 6.64 -0.48 -15.00
CA VAL A 31 7.48 -1.05 -13.94
C VAL A 31 6.59 -1.80 -12.94
N PRO A 32 6.91 -3.05 -12.55
CA PRO A 32 6.02 -3.86 -11.72
C PRO A 32 5.85 -3.32 -10.30
N VAL A 33 6.66 -2.34 -9.90
CA VAL A 33 6.64 -1.70 -8.59
C VAL A 33 5.99 -0.32 -8.69
N SER A 34 5.02 -0.05 -7.80
CA SER A 34 4.51 1.29 -7.53
C SER A 34 5.27 1.92 -6.36
N VAL A 35 5.52 3.23 -6.44
CA VAL A 35 6.04 4.06 -5.35
C VAL A 35 5.01 5.16 -5.09
N GLU A 36 4.48 5.22 -3.86
CA GLU A 36 3.45 6.17 -3.46
C GLU A 36 3.86 6.86 -2.15
N TRP A 37 3.47 8.11 -1.96
CA TRP A 37 3.64 8.81 -0.68
C TRP A 37 2.39 8.65 0.19
N ASP A 38 2.54 8.12 1.40
CA ASP A 38 1.48 8.05 2.41
C ASP A 38 1.58 9.27 3.33
N GLU A 39 0.73 10.27 3.10
CA GLU A 39 0.66 11.49 3.90
C GLU A 39 0.32 11.22 5.38
N GLY A 40 -0.48 10.19 5.67
CA GLY A 40 -0.89 9.87 7.04
C GLY A 40 0.24 9.28 7.88
N ARG A 41 1.21 8.64 7.22
CA ARG A 41 2.39 8.04 7.88
C ARG A 41 3.66 8.85 7.71
N GLY A 42 3.71 9.77 6.74
CA GLY A 42 4.92 10.49 6.38
C GLY A 42 6.00 9.55 5.83
N LEU A 43 5.60 8.57 5.00
CA LEU A 43 6.48 7.54 4.46
C LEU A 43 6.17 7.29 2.98
N TYR A 44 7.19 6.87 2.23
CA TYR A 44 7.01 6.26 0.91
C TYR A 44 6.63 4.79 1.09
N VAL A 45 5.60 4.36 0.39
CA VAL A 45 5.14 2.97 0.31
C VAL A 45 5.49 2.45 -1.07
N THR A 46 6.26 1.37 -1.11
CA THR A 46 6.54 0.63 -2.35
C THR A 46 5.74 -0.66 -2.36
N ALA A 47 5.24 -1.07 -3.54
CA ALA A 47 4.53 -2.34 -3.68
C ALA A 47 4.77 -2.96 -5.05
N CYS A 48 5.16 -4.23 -5.07
CA CYS A 48 5.31 -5.00 -6.30
C CYS A 48 3.99 -5.68 -6.65
N ALA A 49 3.44 -5.35 -7.83
CA ALA A 49 2.20 -5.93 -8.32
C ALA A 49 2.33 -7.42 -8.70
N ARG A 50 3.56 -7.96 -8.83
CA ARG A 50 3.81 -9.36 -9.22
C ARG A 50 3.89 -10.27 -8.00
N CYS A 51 4.83 -10.01 -7.09
CA CYS A 51 5.04 -10.85 -5.91
C CYS A 51 4.28 -10.37 -4.66
N CYS A 52 3.56 -9.25 -4.74
CA CYS A 52 2.85 -8.62 -3.61
C CYS A 52 3.76 -8.18 -2.45
N GLU A 53 5.08 -8.15 -2.65
CA GLU A 53 6.00 -7.61 -1.65
C GLU A 53 5.86 -6.09 -1.56
N SER A 54 5.96 -5.55 -0.34
CA SER A 54 5.84 -4.13 -0.07
C SER A 54 6.84 -3.69 0.99
N ALA A 55 7.33 -2.46 0.89
CA ALA A 55 8.18 -1.83 1.90
C ALA A 55 7.69 -0.40 2.21
N THR A 56 8.07 0.11 3.38
CA THR A 56 7.85 1.51 3.78
C THR A 56 9.18 2.17 4.08
N LEU A 57 9.44 3.31 3.48
CA LEU A 57 10.75 3.99 3.47
C LEU A 57 10.58 5.47 3.76
N HIS A 58 11.56 6.07 4.44
CA HIS A 58 11.52 7.48 4.82
C HIS A 58 11.93 8.42 3.68
N HIS A 59 12.72 7.94 2.71
CA HIS A 59 13.29 8.74 1.65
C HIS A 59 12.86 8.23 0.28
N LEU A 60 12.58 9.17 -0.64
CA LEU A 60 12.21 8.85 -2.01
C LEU A 60 13.31 8.07 -2.73
N ALA A 61 14.58 8.46 -2.53
CA ALA A 61 15.72 7.79 -3.18
C ALA A 61 15.82 6.31 -2.79
N ASP A 62 15.52 5.96 -1.53
CA ASP A 62 15.50 4.56 -1.10
C ASP A 62 14.34 3.80 -1.76
N ALA A 63 13.18 4.45 -1.90
CA ALA A 63 12.01 3.87 -2.54
C ALA A 63 12.22 3.64 -4.04
N ASP A 64 12.83 4.58 -4.74
CA ASP A 64 13.22 4.44 -6.15
C ASP A 64 14.28 3.34 -6.30
N THR A 65 15.30 3.32 -5.44
CA THR A 65 16.33 2.26 -5.44
C THR A 65 15.70 0.89 -5.23
N TRP A 66 14.74 0.77 -4.30
CA TRP A 66 13.99 -0.46 -4.10
C TRP A 66 13.22 -0.85 -5.37
N ALA A 67 12.52 0.09 -6.01
CA ALA A 67 11.77 -0.18 -7.23
C ALA A 67 12.67 -0.65 -8.41
N GLU A 68 13.88 -0.11 -8.52
CA GLU A 68 14.84 -0.46 -9.56
C GLU A 68 15.54 -1.80 -9.33
N THR A 69 15.86 -2.11 -8.08
CA THR A 69 16.64 -3.31 -7.71
C THR A 69 15.77 -4.50 -7.29
N HIS A 70 14.47 -4.30 -7.09
CA HIS A 70 13.55 -5.36 -6.70
C HIS A 70 13.38 -6.38 -7.83
N HIS A 71 13.73 -7.63 -7.52
CA HIS A 71 13.52 -8.77 -8.40
C HIS A 71 12.59 -9.77 -7.71
N CYS A 72 11.53 -10.16 -8.41
CA CYS A 72 10.63 -11.19 -7.92
C CYS A 72 11.28 -12.57 -8.07
N ASP A 73 11.01 -13.45 -7.11
CA ASP A 73 11.13 -14.88 -7.36
C ASP A 73 10.14 -15.30 -8.46
N PRO A 74 10.60 -15.93 -9.55
CA PRO A 74 9.75 -16.21 -10.71
C PRO A 74 8.69 -17.29 -10.43
N GLU A 75 8.99 -18.29 -9.60
CA GLU A 75 8.07 -19.37 -9.28
C GLU A 75 6.95 -18.87 -8.36
N LEU A 76 7.31 -18.10 -7.33
CA LEU A 76 6.35 -17.46 -6.44
C LEU A 76 5.46 -16.48 -7.20
N ALA A 77 6.04 -15.65 -8.07
CA ALA A 77 5.25 -14.71 -8.88
C ALA A 77 4.25 -15.43 -9.80
N ALA A 78 4.64 -16.57 -10.40
CA ALA A 78 3.75 -17.38 -11.22
C ALA A 78 2.61 -17.99 -10.40
N LEU A 79 2.90 -18.52 -9.21
CA LEU A 79 1.89 -19.07 -8.31
C LEU A 79 0.90 -17.99 -7.85
N LEU A 80 1.40 -16.81 -7.48
CA LEU A 80 0.57 -15.69 -7.07
C LEU A 80 -0.33 -15.20 -8.20
N ALA A 81 0.15 -15.15 -9.45
CA ALA A 81 -0.69 -14.80 -10.59
C ALA A 81 -1.90 -15.75 -10.71
N VAL A 82 -1.69 -17.07 -10.62
CA VAL A 82 -2.76 -18.06 -10.67
C VAL A 82 -3.76 -17.87 -9.54
N VAL A 83 -3.29 -17.71 -8.29
CA VAL A 83 -4.15 -17.56 -7.13
C VAL A 83 -4.96 -16.25 -7.19
N LEU A 84 -4.33 -15.15 -7.58
CA LEU A 84 -5.00 -13.85 -7.67
C LEU A 84 -6.04 -13.81 -8.79
N ASP A 85 -5.78 -14.47 -9.91
CA ASP A 85 -6.75 -14.58 -11.01
C ASP A 85 -7.96 -15.43 -10.61
N GLN A 86 -7.76 -16.51 -9.84
CA GLN A 86 -8.85 -17.31 -9.28
C GLN A 86 -9.72 -16.52 -8.30
N VAL A 87 -9.12 -15.68 -7.47
CA VAL A 87 -9.85 -14.82 -6.50
C VAL A 87 -10.64 -13.71 -7.19
N ALA A 88 -10.21 -13.29 -8.39
CA ALA A 88 -10.88 -12.25 -9.16
C ALA A 88 -12.08 -12.73 -10.00
N ALA A 89 -12.25 -14.05 -10.17
CA ALA A 89 -13.31 -14.71 -10.92
C ALA A 89 -14.57 -14.94 -10.07
#